data_AF-A0A1F3BF49-F1
#
_entry.id   AF-A0A1F3BF49-F1
#
_cell.length_a   1.000
_cell.length_b   1.000
_cell.length_c   1.000
_cell.angle_alpha   90.00
_cell.angle_beta   90.00
_cell.angle_gamma   90.00
#
_symmetry.space_group_name_H-M   'P 1'
#
loop_
_entity.id
_entity.type
_entity.pdbx_description
1 polymer ?
#
loop_
_entity_poly.entity_id
_entity_poly.type
_entity_poly.pdbx_seq_one_letter_code
_entity_poly.pdbx_strand_id
1 'polypeptide(L)' 'MAKVVQTTLEEEEYKTLREVLKRKRLSLKEGLHLAVTKLLQEEVKLDPSDPFLSRKPVGRSGRKDLSRAHDKYLYGKGRA' A
#
# COMPACT_ATOMS: atom_id res chain seq x y z
N MET A 1 -19.11 14.23 6.09
CA MET A 1 -20.14 13.43 6.79
C MET A 1 -19.47 12.18 7.34
N ALA A 2 -19.67 11.85 8.62
CA ALA A 2 -19.15 10.61 9.21
C ALA A 2 -20.15 9.47 9.03
N LYS A 3 -19.68 8.27 8.68
CA LYS A 3 -20.49 7.04 8.64
C LYS A 3 -20.11 6.14 9.82
N VAL A 4 -21.10 5.52 10.46
CA VAL A 4 -20.87 4.53 11.52
C VAL A 4 -20.83 3.15 10.89
N VAL A 5 -19.79 2.39 11.20
CA VAL A 5 -19.62 1.00 10.78
C VAL A 5 -19.58 0.14 12.04
N GLN A 6 -20.39 -0.92 12.07
CA GLN A 6 -20.43 -1.90 13.14
C GLN A 6 -20.07 -3.26 12.57
N THR A 7 -19.25 -4.02 13.30
CA THR A 7 -18.85 -5.37 12.93
C THR A 7 -18.76 -6.22 14.18
N THR A 8 -18.87 -7.53 14.01
CA THR A 8 -18.57 -8.52 15.04
C THR A 8 -17.12 -8.96 14.90
N LEU A 9 -16.46 -9.19 16.04
CA LEU A 9 -15.14 -9.81 16.13
C LEU A 9 -15.28 -11.06 16.98
N GLU A 10 -14.50 -12.09 16.67
CA GLU A 10 -14.40 -13.24 17.57
C GLU A 10 -13.73 -12.83 18.89
N GLU A 11 -13.98 -13.59 19.95
CA GLU A 11 -13.46 -13.29 21.29
C GLU A 11 -11.93 -13.24 21.31
N GLU A 12 -11.27 -14.13 20.56
CA GLU A 12 -9.81 -14.19 20.44
C GLU A 12 -9.24 -12.98 19.68
N GLU A 13 -9.90 -12.58 18.59
CA GLU A 13 -9.53 -11.39 17.82
C GLU A 13 -9.68 -10.12 18.67
N TYR A 14 -10.78 -10.01 19.42
CA TYR A 14 -11.02 -8.86 20.30
C TYR A 14 -10.00 -8.78 21.43
N LYS A 15 -9.63 -9.91 22.06
CA LYS A 15 -8.57 -9.96 23.07
C LYS A 15 -7.24 -9.51 22.50
N THR A 16 -6.86 -10.04 21.34
CA THR A 16 -5.61 -9.70 20.66
C THR A 16 -5.57 -8.20 20.32
N LEU A 17 -6.67 -7.66 19.78
CA LEU A 17 -6.80 -6.23 19.51
C LEU A 17 -6.62 -5.40 20.79
N ARG A 18 -7.30 -5.77 21.88
CA ARG A 18 -7.19 -5.08 23.18
C ARG A 18 -5.77 -5.04 23.72
N GLU A 19 -5.03 -6.15 23.62
CA GLU A 19 -3.64 -6.20 24.09
C GLU A 19 -2.73 -5.28 23.27
N VAL A 20 -2.87 -5.31 21.93
CA VAL A 20 -2.10 -4.45 21.02
C VAL A 20 -2.37 -2.96 21.31
N LEU A 21 -3.63 -2.60 21.54
CA LEU A 21 -4.01 -1.22 21.84
C LEU A 21 -3.53 -0.77 23.22
N LYS A 22 -3.55 -1.66 24.22
CA LYS A 22 -3.01 -1.38 25.55
C LYS A 22 -1.51 -1.06 25.49
N ARG A 23 -0.73 -1.83 24.72
CA ARG A 23 0.71 -1.57 24.49
C ARG A 23 0.95 -0.21 23.85
N LYS A 24 0.05 0.22 22.96
CA LYS A 24 0.12 1.50 22.25
C LYS A 24 -0.54 2.68 22.98
N ARG A 25 -1.15 2.44 24.16
CA ARG A 25 -1.94 3.43 24.92
C ARG A 25 -3.04 4.10 24.08
N LEU A 26 -3.67 3.34 23.19
CA LEU A 26 -4.75 3.82 22.33
C LEU A 26 -6.11 3.34 22.85
N SER A 27 -7.14 4.17 22.68
CA SER A 27 -8.52 3.73 22.86
C SER A 27 -8.95 2.77 21.75
N LEU A 28 -10.03 2.02 21.98
CA LEU A 28 -10.59 1.10 20.97
C LEU A 28 -10.96 1.83 19.67
N LYS A 29 -11.51 3.04 19.77
CA LYS A 29 -11.91 3.86 18.62
C LYS A 29 -10.71 4.33 17.81
N GLU A 30 -9.68 4.84 18.49
CA GLU A 30 -8.44 5.28 17.83
C GLU A 30 -7.72 4.10 17.18
N GLY A 31 -7.71 2.96 17.87
CA GLY A 31 -7.16 1.71 17.37
C GLY A 31 -7.81 1.23 16.08
N LEU A 32 -9.14 1.15 16.07
CA LEU A 32 -9.91 0.79 14.89
C LEU A 32 -9.73 1.80 13.76
N HIS A 33 -9.75 3.10 14.08
CA HIS A 33 -9.52 4.14 13.08
C HIS A 33 -8.13 4.02 12.44
N LEU A 34 -7.10 3.75 13.24
CA LEU A 34 -5.74 3.53 12.78
C LEU A 34 -5.61 2.26 11.95
N ALA A 35 -6.26 1.16 12.35
CA ALA A 35 -6.28 -0.08 11.58
C ALA A 35 -6.93 0.10 10.20
N VAL A 36 -8.10 0.75 10.15
CA VAL A 36 -8.79 1.07 8.89
C VAL A 36 -7.93 1.99 8.02
N THR A 37 -7.31 3.02 8.61
CA THR A 37 -6.45 3.96 7.86
C THR A 37 -5.24 3.25 7.26
N LYS A 38 -4.59 2.36 8.02
CA LYS A 38 -3.47 1.57 7.53
C LYS A 38 -3.89 0.62 6.42
N LEU A 39 -5.01 -0.08 6.59
CA LEU A 39 -5.56 -0.96 5.56
C LEU A 39 -5.81 -0.18 4.26
N LEU A 40 -6.45 0.99 4.36
CA LEU A 40 -6.68 1.85 3.20
C LEU A 40 -5.37 2.34 2.56
N GLN A 41 -4.36 2.73 3.35
CA GLN A 41 -3.06 3.14 2.82
C GLN A 41 -2.30 1.99 2.16
N GLU A 42 -2.44 0.77 2.66
CA GLU A 42 -1.77 -0.42 2.13
C GLU A 42 -2.45 -0.94 0.86
N GLU A 43 -3.77 -0.83 0.75
CA GLU A 43 -4.56 -1.25 -0.42
C GLU A 43 -4.63 -0.17 -1.50
N VAL A 44 -4.65 1.12 -1.13
CA VAL A 44 -4.54 2.25 -2.06
C VAL A 44 -3.05 2.43 -2.41
N LYS A 45 -2.45 1.41 -3.00
CA LYS A 45 -1.00 1.39 -3.23
C LYS A 45 -0.54 2.17 -4.44
N LEU A 46 -1.41 2.51 -5.39
CA LEU A 46 -1.05 3.30 -6.57
C LEU A 46 -2.29 4.07 -7.04
N ASP A 47 -2.27 5.40 -6.99
CA ASP A 47 -3.22 6.19 -7.78
C ASP A 47 -2.82 6.02 -9.25
N PRO A 48 -3.67 5.44 -10.13
CA PRO A 48 -3.38 5.35 -11.56
C PRO A 48 -3.17 6.73 -12.21
N SER A 49 -3.66 7.78 -11.55
CA SER A 49 -3.57 9.17 -11.96
C SER A 49 -2.34 9.89 -11.40
N ASP A 50 -1.47 9.20 -10.64
CA ASP A 50 -0.26 9.79 -10.07
C ASP A 50 0.60 10.41 -11.21
N PRO A 51 0.89 11.73 -11.18
CA PRO A 51 1.73 12.41 -12.15
C PRO A 51 3.12 11.79 -12.31
N PHE A 52 3.63 11.11 -11.27
CA PHE A 52 4.87 10.36 -11.31
C PHE A 52 4.76 9.09 -12.18
N LEU A 53 3.65 8.36 -12.06
CA LEU A 53 3.40 7.11 -12.80
C LEU A 53 2.89 7.36 -14.23
N SER A 54 2.21 8.49 -14.47
CA SER A 54 1.70 8.89 -15.78
C SER A 54 2.71 9.67 -16.63
N ARG A 55 3.90 9.96 -16.09
CA ARG A 55 4.95 10.68 -16.81
C ARG A 55 5.47 9.86 -17.97
N LYS A 56 5.26 10.38 -19.19
CA LYS A 56 5.95 9.87 -20.37
C LYS A 56 7.47 10.05 -20.18
N PRO A 57 8.28 9.05 -20.52
CA PRO A 57 9.73 9.15 -20.40
C PRO A 57 10.24 10.36 -21.19
N VAL A 58 10.87 11.30 -20.47
CA VAL A 58 11.43 12.56 -21.02
C VAL A 58 12.84 12.40 -21.58
N GLY A 59 13.39 11.17 -21.58
CA GLY A 59 14.71 10.89 -22.11
C GLY A 59 14.80 11.15 -23.62
N ARG A 60 15.42 12.27 -24.01
CA ARG A 60 15.65 12.68 -25.41
C ARG A 60 16.93 12.10 -26.01
N SER A 61 17.39 10.93 -25.54
CA SER A 61 18.69 10.40 -25.96
C SER A 61 18.69 9.78 -27.37
N GLY A 62 17.52 9.64 -28.02
CA GLY A 62 17.38 9.00 -29.33
C GLY A 62 17.73 7.50 -29.35
N ARG A 63 18.29 6.97 -28.27
CA ARG A 63 18.61 5.56 -28.07
C ARG A 63 17.38 4.85 -27.55
N LYS A 64 16.61 4.26 -28.46
CA LYS A 64 15.45 3.42 -28.12
C LYS A 64 15.89 2.27 -27.21
N ASP A 65 15.12 2.05 -26.14
CA ASP A 65 15.06 0.81 -25.36
C ASP A 65 16.38 0.30 -24.74
N LEU A 66 17.28 1.21 -24.33
CA LEU A 66 18.47 0.83 -23.55
C LEU A 66 18.12 0.13 -22.23
N SER A 67 17.00 0.49 -21.60
CA SER A 67 16.51 -0.15 -20.39
C SER A 67 16.28 -1.65 -20.61
N ARG A 68 15.63 -2.04 -21.71
CA ARG A 68 15.41 -3.46 -22.04
C ARG A 68 16.71 -4.20 -22.34
N ALA A 69 17.67 -3.54 -22.98
CA ALA A 69 18.99 -4.14 -23.24
C ALA A 69 19.77 -4.37 -21.95
N HIS A 70 19.70 -3.42 -21.01
CA HIS A 70 20.29 -3.50 -19.69
C HIS A 70 19.64 -4.60 -18.85
N ASP A 71 18.32 -4.66 -18.81
CA ASP A 71 17.58 -5.70 -18.07
C ASP A 71 17.89 -7.09 -18.63
N LYS A 72 18.00 -7.22 -19.96
CA LYS A 72 18.42 -8.47 -20.60
C LYS A 72 19.85 -8.87 -20.23
N TYR A 73 20.77 -7.90 -20.08
CA TYR A 73 22.14 -8.17 -19.66
C TYR A 73 22.20 -8.64 -18.19
N LEU A 74 21.42 -8.00 -17.31
CA LEU A 74 21.41 -8.32 -15.88
C LEU A 74 20.61 -9.58 -15.54
N TYR A 75 19.44 -9.77 -16.16
CA TYR A 75 18.45 -10.78 -15.75
C TYR A 75 18.21 -11.88 -16.79
N GLY A 76 18.73 -11.75 -18.01
CA GLY A 76 18.53 -12.73 -19.09
C GLY A 76 17.11 -12.72 -19.69
N LYS A 77 16.91 -13.45 -20.81
CA LYS A 77 15.59 -13.62 -21.43
C LYS A 77 14.77 -14.66 -20.65
N GLY A 78 14.06 -14.27 -19.61
CA GLY A 78 13.32 -15.29 -18.85
C GLY A 78 12.47 -14.83 -17.69
N ARG A 79 11.88 -13.64 -17.74
CA ARG A 79 10.68 -13.23 -16.98
C ARG A 79 10.31 -11.80 -17.39
N ALA A 80 9.41 -11.70 -18.36
CA ALA A 80 8.58 -10.52 -18.59
C ALA A 80 7.15 -10.93 -18.25
#